data_AF-A0A931XVI3-F1
#
_entry.id   AF-A0A931XVI3-F1
#
_cell.length_a   1.000
_cell.length_b   1.000
_cell.length_c   1.000
_cell.angle_alpha   90.00
_cell.angle_beta   90.00
_cell.angle_gamma   90.00
#
_symmetry.space_group_name_H-M   'P 1'
#
loop_
_entity.id
_entity.type
_entity.pdbx_description
1 polymer ?
#
loop_
_entity_poly.entity_id
_entity_poly.type
_entity_poly.pdbx_seq_one_letter_code
_entity_poly.pdbx_strand_id
1 'polypeptide(L)'
;RPDTVRKSPDLVRRATRAFVRANRWAVEHTPEEVREALRAQFPRIDAQVLLAGIQTVKSAIPADGRITERSVQVTQDVLEQAGLLKTRVPYSAVINNDFLPRP
;
A
#
# COMPACT_ATOMS: atom_id res chain seq x y z
N ARG A 1 -1.05 5.56 13.71
CA ARG A 1 -0.98 5.10 15.12
C ARG A 1 -2.40 4.73 15.60
N PRO A 2 -2.57 3.70 16.45
CA PRO A 2 -3.89 3.30 16.96
C PRO A 2 -4.68 4.46 17.59
N ASP A 3 -4.01 5.35 18.31
CA ASP A 3 -4.66 6.51 18.93
C ASP A 3 -5.27 7.48 17.92
N THR A 4 -4.62 7.68 16.77
CA THR A 4 -5.14 8.52 15.67
C THR A 4 -6.39 7.91 15.07
N VAL A 5 -6.44 6.58 14.93
CA VAL A 5 -7.60 5.86 14.41
C VAL A 5 -8.81 6.06 15.33
N ARG A 6 -8.61 6.04 16.65
CA ARG A 6 -9.69 6.26 17.63
C ARG A 6 -10.09 7.72 17.75
N LYS A 7 -9.14 8.65 17.83
CA LYS A 7 -9.39 10.08 18.07
C LYS A 7 -9.86 10.84 16.82
N SER A 8 -9.54 10.35 15.62
CA SER A 8 -9.83 11.05 14.37
C SER A 8 -10.21 10.07 13.26
N PRO A 9 -11.28 9.26 13.44
CA PRO A 9 -11.68 8.24 12.46
C PRO A 9 -12.01 8.82 11.08
N ASP A 10 -12.55 10.04 11.02
CA ASP A 10 -12.85 10.70 9.75
C ASP A 10 -11.60 11.14 8.99
N LEU A 11 -10.56 11.58 9.71
CA LEU A 11 -9.26 11.88 9.09
C LEU A 11 -8.69 10.61 8.44
N VAL A 12 -8.69 9.50 9.18
CA VAL A 12 -8.23 8.21 8.68
C VAL A 12 -9.06 7.78 7.47
N ARG A 13 -10.39 7.86 7.55
CA ARG A 13 -11.28 7.52 6.43
C ARG A 13 -10.97 8.33 5.17
N ARG A 14 -10.81 9.65 5.29
CA ARG A 14 -10.49 10.51 4.14
C ARG A 14 -9.13 10.17 3.54
N ALA A 15 -8.12 9.97 4.39
CA ALA A 15 -6.78 9.59 3.95
C ALA A 15 -6.78 8.22 3.24
N THR A 16 -7.36 7.19 3.86
CA THR A 16 -7.49 5.85 3.27
C THR A 16 -8.19 5.89 1.92
N ARG A 17 -9.29 6.65 1.80
CA ARG A 17 -10.01 6.77 0.51
C ARG A 17 -9.23 7.55 -0.54
N ALA A 18 -8.41 8.52 -0.15
CA ALA A 18 -7.49 9.19 -1.07
C ALA A 18 -6.43 8.22 -1.60
N PHE A 19 -5.87 7.37 -0.74
CA PHE A 19 -4.96 6.30 -1.17
C PHE A 19 -5.62 5.31 -2.11
N VAL A 20 -6.86 4.87 -1.85
CA VAL A 20 -7.57 3.98 -2.77
C VAL A 20 -7.77 4.63 -4.15
N ARG A 21 -8.12 5.92 -4.20
CA ARG A 21 -8.22 6.65 -5.48
C ARG A 21 -6.87 6.72 -6.20
N ALA A 22 -5.79 6.98 -5.47
CA ALA A 22 -4.44 6.99 -6.04
C ALA A 22 -4.04 5.62 -6.58
N ASN A 23 -4.35 4.53 -5.86
CA ASN A 23 -4.10 3.16 -6.32
C ASN A 23 -4.85 2.86 -7.61
N ARG A 24 -6.15 3.18 -7.69
CA ARG A 24 -6.95 2.98 -8.91
C ARG A 24 -6.36 3.74 -10.08
N TRP A 25 -6.09 5.03 -9.89
CA TRP A 25 -5.46 5.86 -10.92
C TRP A 25 -4.14 5.25 -11.39
N ALA A 26 -3.26 4.87 -10.46
CA ALA A 26 -1.97 4.28 -10.79
C ALA A 26 -2.07 2.93 -11.51
N VAL A 27 -3.13 2.15 -11.28
CA VAL A 27 -3.40 0.88 -11.97
C VAL A 27 -4.01 1.12 -13.36
N GLU A 28 -4.85 2.13 -13.53
CA GLU A 28 -5.54 2.46 -14.79
C GLU A 28 -4.66 3.21 -15.81
N HIS A 29 -3.60 3.88 -15.36
CA HIS A 29 -2.72 4.71 -16.21
C HIS A 29 -1.44 3.96 -16.64
N THR A 30 -0.79 4.44 -17.69
CA THR A 30 0.47 3.86 -18.18
C THR A 30 1.61 4.09 -17.18
N PRO A 31 2.64 3.21 -17.15
CA PRO A 31 3.84 3.44 -16.34
C PRO A 31 4.50 4.80 -16.58
N GLU A 32 4.45 5.31 -17.81
CA GLU A 32 4.98 6.60 -18.22
C GLU A 32 4.21 7.78 -17.59
N GLU A 33 2.87 7.72 -17.58
CA GLU A 33 2.02 8.71 -16.91
C GLU A 33 2.25 8.70 -15.40
N VAL A 34 2.37 7.52 -14.79
CA VAL A 34 2.68 7.38 -13.37
C VAL A 34 4.08 7.95 -13.06
N ARG A 35 5.06 7.72 -13.93
CA ARG A 35 6.42 8.27 -13.77
C ARG A 35 6.41 9.79 -13.79
N GLU A 36 5.70 10.40 -14.73
CA GLU A 36 5.60 11.86 -14.79
C GLU A 36 4.93 12.45 -13.54
N ALA A 37 3.86 11.81 -13.03
CA ALA A 37 3.22 12.23 -11.78
C ALA A 37 4.16 12.13 -10.56
N LEU A 38 5.10 11.18 -10.54
CA LEU A 38 6.03 10.95 -9.43
C LEU A 38 7.37 11.68 -9.57
N ARG A 39 7.70 12.22 -10.74
CA ARG A 39 9.03 12.79 -11.06
C ARG A 39 9.53 13.79 -10.02
N ALA A 40 8.64 14.67 -9.54
CA ALA A 40 8.98 15.70 -8.57
C ALA A 40 9.33 15.14 -7.18
N GLN A 41 8.81 13.96 -6.81
CA GLN A 41 9.12 13.30 -5.53
C GLN A 41 10.44 12.53 -5.58
N PHE A 42 10.89 12.14 -6.77
CA PHE A 42 12.13 11.38 -7.00
C PHE A 42 13.13 12.12 -7.90
N PRO A 43 13.52 13.36 -7.57
CA PRO A 43 14.34 14.21 -8.45
C PRO A 43 15.78 13.69 -8.64
N ARG A 44 16.21 12.75 -7.80
CA ARG A 44 17.55 12.15 -7.81
C ARG A 44 17.59 10.76 -8.46
N ILE A 45 16.43 10.19 -8.81
CA ILE A 45 16.35 8.89 -9.46
C ILE A 45 16.34 9.12 -10.97
N ASP A 46 17.19 8.39 -11.68
CA ASP A 46 17.19 8.39 -13.14
C ASP A 46 15.80 8.00 -13.69
N ALA A 47 15.37 8.66 -14.77
CA ALA A 47 14.03 8.50 -15.30
C ALA A 47 13.74 7.06 -15.76
N GLN A 48 14.72 6.37 -16.32
CA GLN A 48 14.57 4.98 -16.77
C GLN A 48 14.56 4.02 -15.57
N VAL A 49 15.38 4.29 -14.56
CA VAL A 49 15.35 3.52 -13.29
C VAL A 49 13.99 3.67 -12.60
N LEU A 50 13.43 4.89 -12.54
CA LEU A 50 12.10 5.12 -11.97
C LEU A 50 11.01 4.40 -12.78
N LEU A 51 11.08 4.44 -14.11
CA LEU A 51 10.14 3.74 -14.99
C LEU A 51 10.16 2.23 -14.75
N ALA A 52 11.35 1.62 -14.72
CA ALA A 52 11.53 0.20 -14.49
C ALA A 52 11.00 -0.23 -13.11
N GLY A 53 11.22 0.59 -12.09
CA GLY A 53 10.65 0.38 -10.75
C GLY A 53 9.13 0.39 -10.77
N ILE A 54 8.51 1.38 -11.44
CA ILE A 54 7.06 1.49 -11.58
C ILE A 54 6.49 0.27 -12.30
N GLN A 55 7.06 -0.12 -13.44
CA GLN A 55 6.63 -1.30 -14.20
C GLN A 55 6.66 -2.56 -13.35
N THR A 56 7.71 -2.72 -12.53
CA THR A 56 7.89 -3.88 -11.65
C THR A 56 6.82 -3.95 -10.56
N VAL A 57 6.48 -2.84 -9.91
CA VAL A 57 5.59 -2.84 -8.74
C VAL A 57 4.10 -2.66 -9.08
N LYS A 58 3.78 -2.13 -10.26
CA LYS A 58 2.41 -1.74 -10.64
C LYS A 58 1.39 -2.87 -10.48
N SER A 59 1.74 -4.10 -10.87
CA SER A 59 0.84 -5.26 -10.75
C SER A 59 0.58 -5.71 -9.32
N ALA A 60 1.42 -5.31 -8.36
CA ALA A 60 1.27 -5.61 -6.94
C ALA A 60 0.39 -4.58 -6.20
N ILE A 61 -0.03 -3.49 -6.85
CA ILE A 61 -0.85 -2.44 -6.22
C ILE A 61 -2.30 -2.93 -6.10
N PRO A 62 -2.87 -3.04 -4.88
CA PRO A 62 -4.27 -3.40 -4.71
C PRO A 62 -5.16 -2.20 -5.07
N ALA A 63 -5.89 -2.29 -6.19
CA ALA A 63 -6.77 -1.23 -6.68
C ALA A 63 -7.94 -0.91 -5.71
N ASP A 64 -8.36 -1.86 -4.88
CA ASP A 64 -9.36 -1.65 -3.83
C ASP A 64 -8.75 -1.20 -2.49
N GLY A 65 -7.40 -1.16 -2.41
CA GLY A 65 -6.63 -0.85 -1.20
C GLY A 65 -6.76 -1.90 -0.09
N ARG A 66 -7.35 -3.06 -0.36
CA ARG A 66 -7.62 -4.07 0.66
C ARG A 66 -6.37 -4.87 0.96
N ILE A 67 -5.98 -4.88 2.23
CA ILE A 67 -4.98 -5.83 2.73
C ILE A 67 -5.69 -7.14 3.08
N THR A 68 -5.17 -8.26 2.61
CA THR A 68 -5.77 -9.58 2.80
C THR A 68 -5.07 -10.36 3.90
N GLU A 69 -5.78 -11.26 4.55
CA GLU A 69 -5.17 -12.15 5.54
C GLU A 69 -4.02 -12.98 4.95
N ARG A 70 -4.17 -13.46 3.71
CA ARG A 70 -3.10 -14.17 3.01
C ARG A 70 -1.84 -13.31 2.82
N SER A 71 -1.97 -12.03 2.46
CA SER A 71 -0.81 -11.13 2.30
C SER A 71 -0.04 -10.94 3.61
N VAL A 72 -0.75 -10.87 4.74
CA VAL A 72 -0.13 -10.81 6.07
C VAL A 72 0.54 -12.13 6.42
N GLN A 73 -0.11 -13.27 6.15
CA GLN A 73 0.48 -14.60 6.36
C GLN A 73 1.79 -14.76 5.58
N VAL A 74 1.82 -14.42 4.28
CA VAL A 74 3.04 -14.50 3.46
C VAL A 74 4.16 -13.64 4.06
N THR A 75 3.84 -12.43 4.52
CA THR A 75 4.82 -11.56 5.17
C THR A 75 5.38 -12.20 6.44
N GLN A 76 4.51 -12.80 7.27
CA GLN A 76 4.95 -13.50 8.48
C GLN A 76 5.77 -14.75 8.18
N ASP A 77 5.44 -15.50 7.13
CA ASP A 77 6.20 -16.67 6.69
C ASP A 77 7.66 -16.27 6.36
N VAL A 78 7.85 -15.19 5.58
CA VAL A 78 9.18 -14.67 5.24
C VAL A 78 9.94 -14.18 6.47
N LEU A 79 9.29 -13.45 7.37
CA LEU A 79 9.94 -12.92 8.58
C LEU A 79 10.32 -14.04 9.57
N GLU A 80 9.50 -15.08 9.68
CA GLU A 80 9.78 -16.26 10.51
C GLU A 80 10.96 -17.06 9.94
N GLN A 81 10.97 -17.32 8.63
CA GLN A 81 12.08 -17.98 7.94
C GLN A 81 13.40 -17.21 8.06
N ALA A 82 13.35 -15.88 8.04
CA ALA A 82 14.51 -15.02 8.25
C ALA A 82 14.96 -14.92 9.73
N GLY A 83 14.25 -15.57 10.67
CA GLY A 83 14.52 -15.48 12.11
C GLY A 83 14.17 -14.12 12.73
N LEU A 84 13.44 -13.26 12.01
CA LEU A 84 13.06 -11.91 12.44
C LEU A 84 11.71 -11.90 13.19
N LEU A 85 10.88 -12.91 13.00
CA LEU A 85 9.60 -13.05 13.71
C LEU A 85 9.62 -14.29 14.61
N LYS A 86 9.61 -14.08 15.93
CA LYS A 86 9.57 -15.17 16.93
C LYS A 86 8.16 -15.70 17.20
N THR A 87 7.15 -14.86 16.97
CA THR A 87 5.76 -15.18 17.28
C THR A 87 4.86 -14.49 16.27
N ARG A 88 3.96 -15.25 15.64
CA ARG A 88 2.97 -14.72 14.69
C ARG A 88 1.96 -13.83 15.40
N VAL A 89 1.52 -12.81 14.70
CA VAL A 89 0.53 -11.83 15.13
C VAL A 89 -0.80 -12.12 14.42
N PRO A 90 -1.95 -12.08 15.12
CA PRO A 90 -3.26 -12.21 14.50
C PRO A 90 -3.51 -11.10 13.47
N TYR A 91 -4.12 -11.44 12.33
CA TYR A 91 -4.44 -10.48 11.27
C TYR A 91 -5.23 -9.26 11.79
N SER A 92 -6.25 -9.50 12.62
CA SER A 92 -7.10 -8.45 13.19
C SER A 92 -6.38 -7.52 14.18
N ALA A 93 -5.21 -7.93 14.69
CA ALA A 93 -4.41 -7.08 15.57
C ALA A 93 -3.58 -6.03 14.80
N VAL A 94 -3.36 -6.24 13.49
CA VAL A 94 -2.49 -5.37 12.68
C VAL A 94 -3.20 -4.74 11.48
N ILE A 95 -4.31 -5.32 11.00
CA ILE A 95 -5.07 -4.79 9.87
C ILE A 95 -6.47 -4.34 10.30
N ASN A 96 -6.89 -3.18 9.79
CA ASN A 96 -8.27 -2.69 9.86
C ASN A 96 -8.69 -2.16 8.47
N ASN A 97 -9.66 -2.81 7.83
CA ASN A 97 -10.18 -2.44 6.51
C ASN A 97 -11.48 -1.61 6.57
N ASP A 98 -11.97 -1.23 7.75
CA ASP A 98 -13.26 -0.54 7.94
C ASP A 98 -13.28 0.91 7.40
N PHE A 99 -12.12 1.43 7.03
CA PHE A 99 -11.93 2.78 6.49
C PHE A 99 -11.95 2.81 4.95
N LEU A 100 -11.94 1.64 4.30
CA LEU A 100 -12.03 1.55 2.84
C LEU A 100 -13.36 2.11 2.30
N PRO A 101 -13.45 2.45 1.01
CA PRO A 101 -14.73 2.62 0.35
C PRO A 101 -15.61 1.39 0.55
N ARG A 102 -16.91 1.60 0.75
CA ARG A 102 -17.85 0.47 0.71
C ARG A 102 -17.96 0.00 -0.75
N PRO A 103 -18.13 -1.31 -0.99
CA PRO A 103 -18.43 -1.83 -2.31
C PRO A 103 -19.73 -1.24 -2.86
#